data_AF-A0A2I1H0W7-F1
#
_entry.id   AF-A0A2I1H0W7-F1
#
_cell.length_a   1.000
_cell.length_b   1.000
_cell.length_c   1.000
_cell.angle_alpha   90.00
_cell.angle_beta   90.00
_cell.angle_gamma   90.00
#
_symmetry.space_group_name_H-M   'P 1'
#
loop_
_entity.id
_entity.type
_entity.pdbx_description
1 polymer ?
#
loop_
_entity_poly.entity_id
_entity_poly.type
_entity_poly.pdbx_seq_one_letter_code
_entity_poly.pdbx_strand_id
1 'polypeptide(L)'
;MKEETGYNIYEEKIINKNKEEKEILEISINITAFMDDTTLISKNKKQLEKMIEICHQFFNINDIKANVSKYELIKINNEKEDLIIEGEPIKKTNSEEGNRYLGIFFRHDNKREVYKKKIMSIINSACNIFNWKKLNEKQIIAVWNIVIMPRIEYQLAAIVLKKWECDKLMTRINMIIKKRAGLAKTTPNFIIYEKDILGVKHIYDLQMEMLCKNLLYQANGNNKLQKLFKIKMIQEQKNLWTSKCPGELETLSFRKNNWIISALKMLNNEKIKICNHEIKDYKENHRIQGGKIDLIELLEEKDFATSIQSRKLKNIMFLEDILEVDGITLLKWKHLCKEQGLNTKGKMPKWFKNIESQLIEDETGQVRRIKNEFIGRAQKENIHVNYFDGDEKQDKSSIITWNDEGEYPIFSIDKKRSQSKKYKRIGIHLILVGDHYDLNNSPRLKECQGCYRNISKKKGNNECLI
;
A
#
# COMPACT_ATOMS: atom_id res chain seq x y z
N MET A 1 -28.49 12.48 -8.48
CA MET A 1 -27.73 11.27 -8.09
C MET A 1 -26.21 11.44 -8.16
N LYS A 2 -25.63 11.98 -9.25
CA LYS A 2 -24.17 11.89 -9.47
C LYS A 2 -23.27 12.61 -8.44
N GLU A 3 -23.75 13.64 -7.76
CA GLU A 3 -22.89 14.44 -6.85
C GLU A 3 -23.22 14.25 -5.35
N GLU A 4 -24.43 13.81 -4.99
CA GLU A 4 -24.87 13.70 -3.58
C GLU A 4 -24.87 12.28 -3.00
N THR A 5 -25.01 11.26 -3.85
CA THR A 5 -25.16 9.86 -3.43
C THR A 5 -24.16 8.97 -4.18
N GLY A 6 -23.81 7.81 -3.62
CA GLY A 6 -22.87 6.87 -4.23
C GLY A 6 -21.66 6.56 -3.37
N TYR A 7 -20.71 5.83 -3.93
CA TYR A 7 -19.44 5.51 -3.31
C TYR A 7 -18.29 6.20 -4.05
N ASN A 8 -17.71 7.20 -3.42
CA ASN A 8 -16.55 7.92 -3.94
C ASN A 8 -15.27 7.21 -3.52
N ILE A 9 -14.44 6.92 -4.51
CA ILE A 9 -13.10 6.39 -4.33
C ILE A 9 -12.16 7.50 -4.74
N TYR A 10 -11.40 8.00 -3.78
CA TYR A 10 -10.38 9.02 -4.02
C TYR A 10 -9.04 8.50 -3.51
N GLU A 11 -7.97 8.93 -4.17
CA GLU A 11 -6.61 8.72 -3.70
C GLU A 11 -5.69 9.83 -4.20
N GLU A 12 -4.81 10.31 -3.32
CA GLU A 12 -3.79 11.30 -3.64
C GLU A 12 -2.50 10.62 -4.07
N LYS A 13 -2.11 10.73 -5.33
CA LYS A 13 -0.84 10.21 -5.82
C LYS A 13 0.29 11.18 -5.53
N ILE A 14 1.38 10.68 -4.96
CA ILE A 14 2.62 11.45 -4.83
C ILE A 14 3.38 11.30 -6.16
N ILE A 15 3.61 12.39 -6.88
CA ILE A 15 4.40 12.38 -8.12
C ILE A 15 5.87 12.60 -7.79
N ASN A 16 6.16 13.66 -7.04
CA ASN A 16 7.52 13.99 -6.62
C ASN A 16 7.52 14.40 -5.15
N LYS A 17 8.26 13.66 -4.35
CA LYS A 17 8.33 13.87 -2.91
C LYS A 17 9.07 15.15 -2.54
N ASN A 18 10.17 15.48 -3.21
CA ASN A 18 10.97 16.66 -2.89
C ASN A 18 10.28 17.97 -3.25
N LYS A 19 9.52 17.96 -4.34
CA LYS A 19 8.75 19.12 -4.81
C LYS A 19 7.33 19.19 -4.23
N GLU A 20 6.98 18.23 -3.37
CA GLU A 20 5.62 18.05 -2.84
C GLU A 20 4.53 18.00 -3.93
N GLU A 21 4.88 17.53 -5.14
CA GLU A 21 3.95 17.43 -6.26
C GLU A 21 3.02 16.23 -6.06
N LYS A 22 1.71 16.52 -6.02
CA LYS A 22 0.65 15.54 -5.79
C LYS A 22 -0.44 15.66 -6.86
N GLU A 23 -1.02 14.53 -7.23
CA GLU A 23 -2.14 14.42 -8.16
C GLU A 23 -3.32 13.74 -7.47
N ILE A 24 -4.51 14.36 -7.49
CA ILE A 24 -5.71 13.76 -6.90
C ILE A 24 -6.47 13.00 -7.97
N LEU A 25 -6.75 11.73 -7.71
CA LEU A 25 -7.62 10.92 -8.54
C LEU A 25 -8.90 10.59 -7.77
N GLU A 26 -10.04 10.88 -8.38
CA GLU A 26 -11.35 10.56 -7.83
C GLU A 26 -12.25 9.90 -8.87
N ILE A 27 -13.06 8.96 -8.41
CA ILE A 27 -14.16 8.36 -9.16
C ILE A 27 -15.32 8.03 -8.24
N SER A 28 -16.54 8.32 -8.69
CA SER A 28 -17.76 7.97 -7.99
C SER A 28 -18.49 6.84 -8.72
N ILE A 29 -18.93 5.82 -7.95
CA ILE A 29 -19.74 4.71 -8.44
C ILE A 29 -20.99 4.60 -7.59
N ASN A 30 -22.14 4.68 -8.25
CA ASN A 30 -23.44 4.74 -7.57
C ASN A 30 -24.29 3.52 -7.97
N ILE A 31 -24.19 3.10 -9.22
CA ILE A 31 -25.02 2.05 -9.78
C ILE A 31 -24.23 1.25 -10.81
N THR A 32 -24.45 -0.06 -10.82
CA THR A 32 -24.03 -0.98 -11.87
C THR A 32 -25.23 -1.82 -12.26
N ALA A 33 -25.57 -1.87 -13.54
CA ALA A 33 -26.71 -2.62 -14.04
C ALA A 33 -26.27 -3.54 -15.19
N PHE A 34 -26.84 -4.73 -15.25
CA PHE A 34 -26.69 -5.68 -16.34
C PHE A 34 -28.05 -6.30 -16.59
N MET A 35 -28.69 -5.95 -17.71
CA MET A 35 -30.10 -6.29 -17.97
C MET A 35 -31.01 -5.78 -16.83
N ASP A 36 -31.74 -6.67 -16.17
CA ASP A 36 -32.61 -6.40 -15.01
C ASP A 36 -31.84 -6.39 -13.68
N ASP A 37 -30.71 -7.10 -13.60
CA ASP A 37 -29.86 -7.14 -12.40
C ASP A 37 -29.21 -5.77 -12.15
N THR A 38 -29.71 -5.08 -11.13
CA THR A 38 -29.23 -3.75 -10.72
C THR A 38 -28.59 -3.81 -9.33
N THR A 39 -27.42 -3.20 -9.19
CA THR A 39 -26.71 -3.09 -7.91
C THR A 39 -26.44 -1.63 -7.60
N LEU A 40 -26.91 -1.20 -6.43
CA LEU A 40 -26.68 0.13 -5.88
C LEU A 40 -25.51 0.08 -4.90
N ILE A 41 -24.61 1.06 -4.98
CA ILE A 41 -23.42 1.15 -4.14
C ILE A 41 -23.43 2.51 -3.45
N SER A 42 -23.30 2.49 -2.12
CA SER A 42 -23.37 3.69 -1.30
C SER A 42 -22.42 3.57 -0.09
N LYS A 43 -21.95 4.71 0.43
CA LYS A 43 -21.10 4.76 1.63
C LYS A 43 -21.87 4.58 2.94
N ASN A 44 -23.17 4.85 2.96
CA ASN A 44 -24.00 4.75 4.18
C ASN A 44 -25.46 4.42 3.86
N LYS A 45 -26.19 4.02 4.90
CA LYS A 45 -27.60 3.63 4.83
C LYS A 45 -28.49 4.74 4.29
N LYS A 46 -28.40 5.96 4.84
CA LYS A 46 -29.24 7.10 4.41
C LYS A 46 -29.15 7.40 2.91
N GLN A 47 -27.94 7.36 2.35
CA GLN A 47 -27.75 7.57 0.92
C GLN A 47 -28.26 6.39 0.09
N LEU A 48 -28.13 5.15 0.61
CA LEU A 48 -28.67 3.97 -0.05
C LEU A 48 -30.20 4.00 -0.08
N GLU A 49 -30.85 4.39 1.00
CA GLU A 49 -32.31 4.58 1.09
C GLU A 49 -32.79 5.62 0.08
N LYS A 50 -32.13 6.79 0.01
CA LYS A 50 -32.42 7.82 -1.00
C LYS A 50 -32.28 7.29 -2.43
N MET A 51 -31.26 6.46 -2.69
CA MET A 51 -31.06 5.87 -4.01
C MET A 51 -32.15 4.85 -4.35
N ILE A 52 -32.54 4.00 -3.39
CA ILE A 52 -33.63 3.03 -3.56
C ILE A 52 -34.96 3.75 -3.81
N GLU A 53 -35.26 4.80 -3.06
CA GLU A 53 -36.47 5.59 -3.23
C GLU A 53 -36.57 6.17 -4.64
N ILE A 54 -35.49 6.78 -5.15
CA ILE A 54 -35.46 7.30 -6.52
C ILE A 54 -35.61 6.16 -7.54
N CYS A 55 -35.00 5.00 -7.32
CA CYS A 55 -35.16 3.83 -8.19
C CYS A 55 -36.62 3.34 -8.20
N HIS A 56 -37.28 3.28 -7.04
CA HIS A 56 -38.68 2.89 -6.90
C HIS A 56 -39.62 3.90 -7.55
N GLN A 57 -39.39 5.20 -7.37
CA GLN A 57 -40.13 6.25 -8.10
C GLN A 57 -39.99 6.08 -9.61
N PHE A 58 -38.78 5.81 -10.10
CA PHE A 58 -38.55 5.54 -11.52
C PHE A 58 -39.29 4.28 -11.99
N PHE A 59 -39.26 3.19 -11.22
CA PHE A 59 -40.00 1.97 -11.56
C PHE A 59 -41.51 2.20 -11.62
N ASN A 60 -42.06 2.95 -10.66
CA ASN A 60 -43.48 3.30 -10.64
C ASN A 60 -43.92 4.13 -11.85
N ILE A 61 -43.08 5.10 -12.28
CA ILE A 61 -43.38 5.92 -13.47
C ILE A 61 -43.41 5.08 -14.76
N ASN A 62 -42.65 3.98 -14.80
CA ASN A 62 -42.51 3.13 -15.99
C ASN A 62 -43.31 1.82 -15.88
N ASP A 63 -44.22 1.70 -14.91
CA ASP A 63 -45.02 0.50 -14.65
C ASP A 63 -44.17 -0.79 -14.45
N ILE A 64 -42.96 -0.64 -13.91
CA ILE A 64 -42.05 -1.74 -13.59
C ILE A 64 -42.29 -2.17 -12.14
N LYS A 65 -42.47 -3.49 -11.91
CA LYS A 65 -42.60 -4.05 -10.56
C LYS A 65 -41.26 -4.60 -10.08
N ALA A 66 -40.70 -3.99 -9.04
CA ALA A 66 -39.54 -4.53 -8.34
C ALA A 66 -39.95 -5.66 -7.39
N ASN A 67 -39.14 -6.72 -7.32
CA ASN A 67 -39.35 -7.81 -6.38
C ASN A 67 -38.44 -7.64 -5.16
N VAL A 68 -38.93 -6.93 -4.13
CA VAL A 68 -38.18 -6.61 -2.91
C VAL A 68 -37.70 -7.88 -2.18
N SER A 69 -38.44 -9.00 -2.26
CA SER A 69 -38.03 -10.26 -1.64
C SER A 69 -36.73 -10.86 -2.21
N LYS A 70 -36.35 -10.46 -3.42
CA LYS A 70 -35.09 -10.86 -4.07
C LYS A 70 -33.92 -9.94 -3.74
N TYR A 71 -34.15 -8.81 -3.06
CA TYR A 71 -33.08 -7.88 -2.76
C TYR A 71 -32.08 -8.54 -1.81
N GLU A 72 -30.81 -8.36 -2.12
CA GLU A 72 -29.70 -8.83 -1.29
C GLU A 72 -28.91 -7.62 -0.79
N LEU A 73 -28.53 -7.63 0.49
CA LEU A 73 -27.74 -6.57 1.09
C LEU A 73 -26.34 -7.09 1.47
N ILE A 74 -25.32 -6.36 1.02
CA ILE A 74 -23.93 -6.59 1.44
C ILE A 74 -23.50 -5.38 2.26
N LYS A 75 -23.24 -5.59 3.55
CA LYS A 75 -22.68 -4.58 4.46
C LYS A 75 -21.19 -4.84 4.62
N ILE A 76 -20.36 -3.89 4.20
CA ILE A 76 -18.90 -3.95 4.37
C ILE A 76 -18.52 -3.03 5.54
N ASN A 77 -17.80 -3.56 6.53
CA ASN A 77 -17.36 -2.83 7.73
C ASN A 77 -18.48 -2.21 8.60
N ASN A 78 -19.71 -2.76 8.53
CA ASN A 78 -20.83 -2.34 9.39
C ASN A 78 -21.71 -3.55 9.71
N GLU A 79 -22.05 -3.74 10.99
CA GLU A 79 -22.82 -4.89 11.49
C GLU A 79 -24.22 -4.51 11.99
N LYS A 80 -24.51 -3.22 12.23
CA LYS A 80 -25.60 -2.84 13.15
C LYS A 80 -26.88 -2.30 12.49
N GLU A 81 -26.82 -1.80 11.26
CA GLU A 81 -27.96 -1.10 10.66
C GLU A 81 -28.72 -1.97 9.68
N ASP A 82 -29.93 -2.41 10.04
CA ASP A 82 -30.82 -3.09 9.10
C ASP A 82 -31.45 -2.12 8.11
N LEU A 83 -31.63 -2.58 6.88
CA LEU A 83 -32.26 -1.82 5.81
C LEU A 83 -33.69 -2.34 5.65
N ILE A 84 -34.65 -1.43 5.79
CA ILE A 84 -36.07 -1.70 5.63
C ILE A 84 -36.49 -1.01 4.34
N ILE A 85 -37.10 -1.77 3.43
CA ILE A 85 -37.61 -1.27 2.15
C ILE A 85 -39.09 -1.61 2.11
N GLU A 86 -39.94 -0.61 1.87
CA GLU A 86 -41.41 -0.78 1.79
C GLU A 86 -42.02 -1.47 3.03
N GLY A 87 -41.42 -1.29 4.21
CA GLY A 87 -41.88 -1.91 5.46
C GLY A 87 -41.37 -3.34 5.71
N GLU A 88 -40.64 -3.94 4.76
CA GLU A 88 -40.03 -5.26 4.93
C GLU A 88 -38.50 -5.16 5.17
N PRO A 89 -37.95 -5.88 6.17
CA PRO A 89 -36.50 -5.97 6.33
C PRO A 89 -35.88 -6.90 5.27
N ILE A 90 -34.72 -6.53 4.73
CA ILE A 90 -34.00 -7.38 3.77
C ILE A 90 -33.50 -8.65 4.45
N LYS A 91 -34.05 -9.80 4.02
CA LYS A 91 -33.75 -11.12 4.60
C LYS A 91 -32.32 -11.61 4.35
N LYS A 92 -31.76 -11.34 3.16
CA LYS A 92 -30.45 -11.85 2.77
C LYS A 92 -29.37 -10.78 2.95
N THR A 93 -28.87 -10.67 4.18
CA THR A 93 -27.77 -9.77 4.54
C THR A 93 -26.49 -10.57 4.82
N ASN A 94 -25.36 -10.21 4.18
CA ASN A 94 -24.03 -10.79 4.44
C ASN A 94 -24.02 -12.33 4.55
N SER A 95 -24.61 -13.02 3.56
CA SER A 95 -24.72 -14.49 3.58
C SER A 95 -23.36 -15.17 3.79
N GLU A 96 -23.31 -16.19 4.65
CA GLU A 96 -22.09 -16.98 4.87
C GLU A 96 -21.63 -17.71 3.59
N GLU A 97 -22.57 -18.11 2.74
CA GLU A 97 -22.25 -18.72 1.45
C GLU A 97 -21.83 -17.68 0.40
N GLY A 98 -22.00 -16.39 0.70
CA GLY A 98 -21.78 -15.27 -0.21
C GLY A 98 -23.05 -14.87 -0.96
N ASN A 99 -23.09 -13.61 -1.34
CA ASN A 99 -24.13 -12.99 -2.14
C ASN A 99 -23.83 -13.18 -3.63
N ARG A 100 -24.83 -13.51 -4.44
CA ARG A 100 -24.63 -13.82 -5.86
C ARG A 100 -24.80 -12.54 -6.68
N TYR A 101 -23.82 -12.22 -7.50
CA TYR A 101 -23.89 -11.15 -8.49
C TYR A 101 -23.41 -11.70 -9.84
N LEU A 102 -24.30 -11.71 -10.84
CA LEU A 102 -24.08 -12.26 -12.19
C LEU A 102 -23.60 -13.73 -12.25
N GLY A 103 -23.71 -14.49 -11.16
CA GLY A 103 -23.20 -15.87 -11.08
C GLY A 103 -21.83 -16.02 -10.40
N ILE A 104 -21.19 -14.90 -10.06
CA ILE A 104 -20.05 -14.85 -9.13
C ILE A 104 -20.61 -14.61 -7.73
N PHE A 105 -19.97 -15.20 -6.72
CA PHE A 105 -20.41 -15.00 -5.35
C PHE A 105 -19.44 -14.13 -4.59
N PHE A 106 -19.91 -13.02 -4.03
CA PHE A 106 -19.12 -12.09 -3.26
C PHE A 106 -19.42 -12.24 -1.77
N ARG A 107 -18.38 -12.19 -0.95
CA ARG A 107 -18.53 -12.07 0.51
C ARG A 107 -17.97 -10.74 0.97
N HIS A 108 -18.66 -10.13 1.93
CA HIS A 108 -18.23 -8.88 2.58
C HIS A 108 -16.82 -8.95 3.18
N ASP A 109 -16.40 -10.12 3.68
CA ASP A 109 -15.08 -10.35 4.29
C ASP A 109 -14.00 -10.89 3.30
N ASN A 110 -14.37 -11.03 2.03
CA ASN A 110 -13.52 -11.54 0.95
C ASN A 110 -12.72 -12.82 1.31
N LYS A 111 -13.33 -13.75 2.07
CA LYS A 111 -12.68 -15.01 2.46
C LYS A 111 -12.42 -15.92 1.26
N ARG A 112 -11.15 -16.09 0.90
CA ARG A 112 -10.67 -16.95 -0.20
C ARG A 112 -11.23 -18.39 -0.16
N GLU A 113 -11.43 -18.96 1.02
CA GLU A 113 -11.88 -20.35 1.17
C GLU A 113 -13.29 -20.60 0.59
N VAL A 114 -14.18 -19.61 0.58
CA VAL A 114 -15.52 -19.78 0.00
C VAL A 114 -15.47 -19.94 -1.51
N TYR A 115 -14.68 -19.10 -2.18
CA TYR A 115 -14.46 -19.19 -3.63
C TYR A 115 -13.82 -20.53 -4.01
N LYS A 116 -12.80 -20.96 -3.26
CA LYS A 116 -12.16 -22.27 -3.46
C LYS A 116 -13.13 -23.43 -3.32
N LYS A 117 -13.98 -23.42 -2.28
CA LYS A 117 -15.01 -24.45 -2.07
C LYS A 117 -15.97 -24.54 -3.26
N LYS A 118 -16.30 -23.41 -3.90
CA LYS A 118 -17.18 -23.39 -5.10
C LYS A 118 -16.51 -23.99 -6.32
N ILE A 119 -15.27 -23.60 -6.61
CA ILE A 119 -14.48 -24.22 -7.70
C ILE A 119 -14.36 -25.72 -7.46
N MET A 120 -14.04 -26.12 -6.23
CA MET A 120 -13.96 -27.53 -5.83
C MET A 120 -15.29 -28.27 -6.03
N SER A 121 -16.42 -27.64 -5.70
CA SER A 121 -17.76 -28.21 -5.91
C SER A 121 -18.07 -28.44 -7.40
N ILE A 122 -17.72 -27.48 -8.27
CA ILE A 122 -17.88 -27.61 -9.73
C ILE A 122 -17.08 -28.81 -10.24
N ILE A 123 -15.80 -28.91 -9.85
CA ILE A 123 -14.91 -29.99 -10.28
C ILE A 123 -15.41 -31.34 -9.76
N ASN A 124 -15.81 -31.41 -8.48
CA ASN A 124 -16.31 -32.64 -7.88
C ASN A 124 -17.59 -33.13 -8.55
N SER A 125 -18.52 -32.22 -8.85
CA SER A 125 -19.75 -32.53 -9.56
C SER A 125 -19.45 -33.10 -10.95
N ALA A 126 -18.53 -32.48 -11.70
CA ALA A 126 -18.09 -32.98 -12.99
C ALA A 126 -17.42 -34.37 -12.89
N CYS A 127 -16.52 -34.55 -11.93
CA CYS A 127 -15.83 -35.82 -11.69
C CYS A 127 -16.80 -36.95 -11.31
N ASN A 128 -17.85 -36.65 -10.53
CA ASN A 128 -18.89 -37.61 -10.19
C ASN A 128 -19.61 -38.10 -11.44
N ILE A 129 -19.97 -37.18 -12.35
CA ILE A 129 -20.61 -37.50 -13.63
C ILE A 129 -19.68 -38.36 -14.50
N PHE A 130 -18.39 -38.02 -14.61
CA PHE A 130 -17.43 -38.78 -15.41
C PHE A 130 -17.15 -40.20 -14.89
N ASN A 131 -17.25 -40.39 -13.57
CA ASN A 131 -17.14 -41.72 -12.97
C ASN A 131 -18.38 -42.57 -13.24
N TRP A 132 -19.57 -41.98 -13.09
CA TRP A 132 -20.83 -42.69 -13.24
C TRP A 132 -21.15 -43.01 -14.71
N LYS A 133 -20.90 -42.06 -15.62
CA LYS A 133 -21.15 -42.26 -17.06
C LYS A 133 -20.03 -43.06 -17.73
N LYS A 134 -20.40 -43.88 -18.70
CA LYS A 134 -19.50 -44.70 -19.52
C LYS A 134 -18.87 -43.87 -20.65
N LEU A 135 -18.06 -42.88 -20.28
CA LEU A 135 -17.41 -41.95 -21.21
C LEU A 135 -15.97 -42.37 -21.52
N ASN A 136 -15.52 -42.12 -22.75
CA ASN A 136 -14.13 -42.31 -23.16
C ASN A 136 -13.23 -41.14 -22.72
N GLU A 137 -11.90 -41.31 -22.68
CA GLU A 137 -10.98 -40.24 -22.25
C GLU A 137 -11.15 -38.97 -23.10
N LYS A 138 -11.20 -39.09 -24.44
CA LYS A 138 -11.38 -37.94 -25.33
C LYS A 138 -12.68 -37.17 -25.06
N GLN A 139 -13.77 -37.87 -24.73
CA GLN A 139 -15.04 -37.23 -24.39
C GLN A 139 -14.97 -36.47 -23.07
N ILE A 140 -14.31 -37.05 -22.06
CA ILE A 140 -14.08 -36.39 -20.77
C ILE A 140 -13.23 -35.12 -20.96
N ILE A 141 -12.17 -35.23 -21.75
CA ILE A 141 -11.27 -34.11 -22.07
C ILE A 141 -12.02 -33.00 -22.80
N ALA A 142 -12.85 -33.35 -23.78
CA ALA A 142 -13.67 -32.37 -24.51
C ALA A 142 -14.63 -31.63 -23.57
N VAL A 143 -15.37 -32.35 -22.71
CA VAL A 143 -16.28 -31.74 -21.73
C VAL A 143 -15.50 -30.88 -20.73
N TRP A 144 -14.34 -31.36 -20.26
CA TRP A 144 -13.47 -30.59 -19.38
C TRP A 144 -13.06 -29.26 -20.02
N ASN A 145 -12.47 -29.30 -21.21
CA ASN A 145 -11.91 -28.14 -21.90
C ASN A 145 -12.99 -27.15 -22.36
N ILE A 146 -14.14 -27.62 -22.84
CA ILE A 146 -15.19 -26.78 -23.46
C ILE A 146 -16.23 -26.30 -22.45
N VAL A 147 -16.53 -27.10 -21.42
CA VAL A 147 -17.65 -26.81 -20.49
C VAL A 147 -17.16 -26.48 -19.09
N ILE A 148 -16.27 -27.30 -18.53
CA ILE A 148 -15.86 -27.13 -17.13
C ILE A 148 -14.85 -26.00 -16.98
N MET A 149 -13.87 -25.90 -17.87
CA MET A 149 -12.84 -24.85 -17.83
C MET A 149 -13.42 -23.44 -17.91
N PRO A 150 -14.35 -23.10 -18.84
CA PRO A 150 -14.98 -21.77 -18.83
C PRO A 150 -15.79 -21.47 -17.56
N ARG A 151 -16.44 -22.49 -16.96
CA ARG A 151 -17.13 -22.32 -15.67
C ARG A 151 -16.16 -22.01 -14.53
N ILE A 152 -14.98 -22.65 -14.54
CA ILE A 152 -13.92 -22.37 -13.58
C ILE A 152 -13.33 -20.98 -13.82
N GLU A 153 -13.04 -20.62 -15.08
CA GLU A 153 -12.56 -19.29 -15.48
C GLU A 153 -13.43 -18.18 -14.88
N TYR A 154 -14.74 -18.32 -15.03
CA TYR A 154 -15.70 -17.35 -14.50
C TYR A 154 -15.61 -17.18 -12.98
N GLN A 155 -15.32 -18.25 -12.23
CA GLN A 155 -15.13 -18.18 -10.77
C GLN A 155 -13.74 -17.65 -10.38
N LEU A 156 -12.71 -17.90 -11.20
CA LEU A 156 -11.35 -17.38 -10.99
C LEU A 156 -11.28 -15.86 -11.13
N ALA A 157 -12.24 -15.22 -11.81
CA ALA A 157 -12.31 -13.77 -11.88
C ALA A 157 -12.33 -13.09 -10.48
N ALA A 158 -12.85 -13.78 -9.45
CA ALA A 158 -12.91 -13.25 -8.08
C ALA A 158 -11.71 -13.63 -7.19
N ILE A 159 -10.88 -14.61 -7.58
CA ILE A 159 -9.81 -15.14 -6.74
C ILE A 159 -8.59 -15.54 -7.56
N VAL A 160 -7.40 -15.22 -7.06
CA VAL A 160 -6.15 -15.76 -7.58
C VAL A 160 -5.73 -16.97 -6.74
N LEU A 161 -5.57 -18.13 -7.36
CA LEU A 161 -5.08 -19.38 -6.77
C LEU A 161 -3.57 -19.54 -6.97
N LYS A 162 -2.88 -20.11 -5.99
CA LYS A 162 -1.46 -20.48 -6.13
C LYS A 162 -1.33 -21.75 -7.00
N LYS A 163 -0.16 -21.95 -7.62
CA LYS A 163 0.14 -23.11 -8.48
C LYS A 163 -0.20 -24.46 -7.80
N TRP A 164 0.27 -24.68 -6.58
CA TRP A 164 -0.04 -25.89 -5.81
C TRP A 164 -1.54 -26.06 -5.49
N GLU A 165 -2.30 -24.96 -5.36
CA GLU A 165 -3.74 -25.01 -5.15
C GLU A 165 -4.43 -25.52 -6.43
N CYS A 166 -3.97 -25.06 -7.61
CA CYS A 166 -4.43 -25.56 -8.91
C CYS A 166 -4.07 -27.03 -9.12
N ASP A 167 -2.82 -27.44 -8.80
CA ASP A 167 -2.39 -28.84 -8.93
C ASP A 167 -3.25 -29.78 -8.08
N LYS A 168 -3.60 -29.35 -6.86
CA LYS A 168 -4.49 -30.08 -5.97
C LYS A 168 -5.90 -30.22 -6.55
N LEU A 169 -6.43 -29.17 -7.19
CA LEU A 169 -7.75 -29.21 -7.85
C LEU A 169 -7.76 -30.16 -9.06
N MET A 170 -6.64 -30.24 -9.79
CA MET A 170 -6.50 -31.10 -10.98
C MET A 170 -6.34 -32.59 -10.64
N THR A 171 -5.95 -32.92 -9.41
CA THR A 171 -5.59 -34.30 -9.02
C THR A 171 -6.71 -35.31 -9.33
N ARG A 172 -7.97 -34.97 -9.02
CA ARG A 172 -9.10 -35.89 -9.20
C ARG A 172 -9.42 -36.16 -10.67
N ILE A 173 -9.44 -35.11 -11.50
CA ILE A 173 -9.72 -35.24 -12.93
C ILE A 173 -8.58 -35.99 -13.63
N ASN A 174 -7.32 -35.72 -13.28
CA ASN A 174 -6.16 -36.42 -13.84
C ASN A 174 -6.22 -37.92 -13.57
N MET A 175 -6.62 -38.33 -12.36
CA MET A 175 -6.79 -39.76 -12.04
C MET A 175 -7.87 -40.42 -12.91
N ILE A 176 -8.99 -39.74 -13.16
CA ILE A 176 -10.07 -40.26 -14.00
C ILE A 176 -9.59 -40.40 -15.44
N ILE A 177 -8.92 -39.37 -15.98
CA ILE A 177 -8.43 -39.37 -17.36
C ILE A 177 -7.38 -40.47 -17.56
N LYS A 178 -6.39 -40.60 -16.66
CA LYS A 178 -5.41 -41.69 -16.72
C LYS A 178 -6.07 -43.06 -16.71
N LYS A 179 -7.03 -43.28 -15.81
CA LYS A 179 -7.76 -44.55 -15.71
C LYS A 179 -8.50 -44.88 -17.00
N ARG A 180 -9.15 -43.90 -17.63
CA ARG A 180 -9.91 -44.09 -18.87
C ARG A 180 -9.01 -44.30 -20.08
N ALA A 181 -7.87 -43.61 -20.12
CA ALA A 181 -6.84 -43.77 -21.16
C ALA A 181 -6.00 -45.05 -21.02
N GLY A 182 -6.25 -45.90 -20.01
CA GLY A 182 -5.46 -47.11 -19.76
C GLY A 182 -4.04 -46.85 -19.22
N LEU A 183 -3.77 -45.63 -18.73
CA LEU A 183 -2.47 -45.24 -18.20
C LEU A 183 -2.31 -45.66 -16.74
N ALA A 184 -1.08 -46.02 -16.35
CA ALA A 184 -0.74 -46.28 -14.97
C ALA A 184 -0.99 -45.03 -14.10
N LYS A 185 -1.41 -45.20 -12.84
CA LYS A 185 -1.65 -44.08 -11.91
C LYS A 185 -0.40 -43.21 -11.71
N THR A 186 0.78 -43.84 -11.74
CA THR A 186 2.12 -43.24 -11.60
C THR A 186 2.61 -42.51 -12.84
N THR A 187 1.92 -42.60 -13.97
CA THR A 187 2.29 -41.92 -15.21
C THR A 187 2.48 -40.42 -14.94
N PRO A 188 3.57 -39.78 -15.40
CA PRO A 188 3.78 -38.34 -15.23
C PRO A 188 2.61 -37.50 -15.74
N ASN A 189 2.23 -36.45 -15.01
CA ASN A 189 1.07 -35.62 -15.37
C ASN A 189 1.28 -34.80 -16.65
N PHE A 190 2.52 -34.51 -17.04
CA PHE A 190 2.80 -33.71 -18.25
C PHE A 190 2.19 -34.34 -19.52
N ILE A 191 2.14 -35.68 -19.58
CA ILE A 191 1.55 -36.45 -20.69
C ILE A 191 0.05 -36.11 -20.87
N ILE A 192 -0.64 -35.78 -19.79
CA ILE A 192 -2.07 -35.44 -19.82
C ILE A 192 -2.30 -34.06 -20.43
N TYR A 193 -1.36 -33.14 -20.19
CA TYR A 193 -1.50 -31.74 -20.59
C TYR A 193 -0.94 -31.48 -21.98
N GLU A 194 0.02 -32.29 -22.42
CA GLU A 194 0.64 -32.17 -23.74
C GLU A 194 -0.40 -32.21 -24.85
N LYS A 195 -0.38 -31.20 -25.72
CA LYS A 195 -1.45 -30.95 -26.70
C LYS A 195 -1.55 -32.07 -27.72
N ASP A 196 -0.41 -32.62 -28.10
CA ASP A 196 -0.31 -33.67 -29.12
C ASP A 196 -0.65 -35.07 -28.57
N ILE A 197 -0.80 -35.21 -27.24
CA ILE A 197 -1.11 -36.50 -26.59
C ILE A 197 -2.56 -36.54 -26.11
N LEU A 198 -2.88 -35.80 -25.04
CA LEU A 198 -4.22 -35.76 -24.46
C LEU A 198 -4.79 -34.33 -24.42
N GLY A 199 -3.96 -33.29 -24.32
CA GLY A 199 -4.39 -31.90 -24.46
C GLY A 199 -5.39 -31.41 -23.42
N VAL A 200 -5.30 -31.88 -22.18
CA VAL A 200 -6.13 -31.39 -21.07
C VAL A 200 -5.66 -30.01 -20.65
N LYS A 201 -6.57 -29.03 -20.65
CA LYS A 201 -6.26 -27.69 -20.14
C LYS A 201 -6.07 -27.72 -18.62
N HIS A 202 -5.00 -27.10 -18.17
CA HIS A 202 -4.69 -26.94 -16.76
C HIS A 202 -5.32 -25.65 -16.19
N ILE A 203 -5.78 -25.71 -14.93
CA ILE A 203 -6.40 -24.55 -14.26
C ILE A 203 -5.40 -23.39 -14.09
N TYR A 204 -4.13 -23.70 -13.80
CA TYR A 204 -3.11 -22.66 -13.64
C TYR A 204 -2.87 -21.89 -14.94
N ASP A 205 -2.74 -22.58 -16.06
CA ASP A 205 -2.46 -21.96 -17.36
C ASP A 205 -3.63 -21.09 -17.81
N LEU A 206 -4.86 -21.59 -17.65
CA LEU A 206 -6.08 -20.81 -17.87
C LEU A 206 -6.11 -19.54 -17.00
N GLN A 207 -5.74 -19.65 -15.72
CA GLN A 207 -5.70 -18.50 -14.82
C GLN A 207 -4.65 -17.47 -15.26
N MET A 208 -3.47 -17.91 -15.70
CA MET A 208 -2.43 -17.01 -16.22
C MET A 208 -2.91 -16.24 -17.45
N GLU A 209 -3.50 -16.94 -18.43
CA GLU A 209 -4.08 -16.30 -19.61
C GLU A 209 -5.15 -15.25 -19.24
N MET A 210 -6.07 -15.62 -18.33
CA MET A 210 -7.14 -14.76 -17.85
C MET A 210 -6.59 -13.51 -17.14
N LEU A 211 -5.61 -13.67 -16.26
CA LEU A 211 -5.01 -12.55 -15.52
C LEU A 211 -4.31 -11.56 -16.44
N CYS A 212 -3.52 -12.06 -17.41
CA CYS A 212 -2.87 -11.21 -18.41
C CYS A 212 -3.90 -10.38 -19.18
N LYS A 213 -4.94 -11.02 -19.71
CA LYS A 213 -6.02 -10.35 -20.47
C LYS A 213 -6.75 -9.32 -19.60
N ASN A 214 -7.13 -9.69 -18.38
CA ASN A 214 -7.90 -8.82 -17.49
C ASN A 214 -7.10 -7.60 -17.03
N LEU A 215 -5.83 -7.75 -16.68
CA LEU A 215 -5.00 -6.63 -16.26
C LEU A 215 -4.72 -5.67 -17.41
N LEU A 216 -4.48 -6.18 -18.63
CA LEU A 216 -4.37 -5.34 -19.83
C LEU A 216 -5.67 -4.58 -20.10
N TYR A 217 -6.82 -5.23 -19.97
CA TYR A 217 -8.12 -4.57 -20.13
C TYR A 217 -8.40 -3.56 -19.03
N GLN A 218 -7.98 -3.82 -17.78
CA GLN A 218 -8.13 -2.86 -16.69
C GLN A 218 -7.23 -1.63 -16.87
N ALA A 219 -6.02 -1.81 -17.38
CA ALA A 219 -5.08 -0.71 -17.62
C ALA A 219 -5.45 0.13 -18.85
N ASN A 220 -5.94 -0.51 -19.92
CA ASN A 220 -6.13 0.12 -21.24
C ASN A 220 -7.59 0.23 -21.69
N GLY A 221 -8.54 -0.27 -20.91
CA GLY A 221 -9.96 -0.27 -21.26
C GLY A 221 -10.64 1.09 -21.08
N ASN A 222 -11.93 1.06 -20.77
CA ASN A 222 -12.73 2.27 -20.55
C ASN A 222 -12.08 3.19 -19.49
N ASN A 223 -12.12 4.51 -19.72
CA ASN A 223 -11.65 5.55 -18.81
C ASN A 223 -12.05 5.34 -17.33
N LYS A 224 -13.29 4.92 -17.05
CA LYS A 224 -13.72 4.61 -15.67
C LYS A 224 -12.91 3.46 -15.05
N LEU A 225 -12.74 2.37 -15.80
CA LEU A 225 -12.01 1.19 -15.34
C LEU A 225 -10.52 1.51 -15.19
N GLN A 226 -9.95 2.25 -16.13
CA GLN A 226 -8.57 2.72 -16.06
C GLN A 226 -8.34 3.59 -14.81
N LYS A 227 -9.24 4.54 -14.52
CA LYS A 227 -9.16 5.37 -13.31
C LYS A 227 -9.23 4.53 -12.03
N LEU A 228 -10.15 3.57 -11.96
CA LEU A 228 -10.24 2.64 -10.83
C LEU A 228 -8.97 1.83 -10.64
N PHE A 229 -8.43 1.29 -11.73
CA PHE A 229 -7.20 0.52 -11.72
C PHE A 229 -6.01 1.38 -11.23
N LYS A 230 -5.87 2.60 -11.76
CA LYS A 230 -4.85 3.56 -11.30
C LYS A 230 -4.97 3.86 -9.81
N ILE A 231 -6.18 4.21 -9.33
CA ILE A 231 -6.43 4.47 -7.91
C ILE A 231 -6.04 3.26 -7.05
N LYS A 232 -6.41 2.04 -7.47
CA LYS A 232 -6.05 0.82 -6.75
C LYS A 232 -4.54 0.57 -6.73
N MET A 233 -3.84 0.82 -7.83
CA MET A 233 -2.38 0.71 -7.88
C MET A 233 -1.70 1.71 -6.93
N ILE A 234 -2.19 2.95 -6.86
CA ILE A 234 -1.66 3.99 -5.95
C ILE A 234 -1.95 3.65 -4.49
N GLN A 235 -3.16 3.15 -4.19
CA GLN A 235 -3.51 2.64 -2.87
C GLN A 235 -2.51 1.58 -2.40
N GLU A 236 -2.17 0.64 -3.28
CA GLU A 236 -1.21 -0.39 -2.96
C GLU A 236 0.22 0.13 -2.83
N GLN A 237 0.65 1.06 -3.71
CA GLN A 237 1.93 1.74 -3.59
C GLN A 237 2.07 2.45 -2.22
N LYS A 238 1.01 3.13 -1.74
CA LYS A 238 0.95 3.73 -0.40
C LYS A 238 0.84 2.73 0.75
N ASN A 239 0.22 1.58 0.52
CA ASN A 239 0.12 0.52 1.53
C ASN A 239 1.48 -0.15 1.75
N LEU A 240 2.30 -0.23 0.70
CA LEU A 240 3.67 -0.75 0.74
C LEU A 240 4.70 0.32 1.11
N TRP A 241 4.33 1.59 0.90
CA TRP A 241 5.15 2.76 1.13
C TRP A 241 6.47 2.66 0.36
N THR A 242 6.35 2.68 -0.96
CA THR A 242 7.44 2.50 -1.94
C THR A 242 7.34 3.56 -3.03
N SER A 243 8.47 3.96 -3.58
CA SER A 243 8.54 4.77 -4.79
C SER A 243 8.42 3.94 -6.06
N LYS A 244 8.70 2.63 -6.01
CA LYS A 244 8.59 1.71 -7.15
C LYS A 244 7.14 1.45 -7.56
N CYS A 245 6.95 1.01 -8.80
CA CYS A 245 5.66 0.49 -9.22
C CYS A 245 5.38 -0.85 -8.51
N PRO A 246 4.18 -1.07 -7.94
CA PRO A 246 3.82 -2.35 -7.33
C PRO A 246 3.99 -3.56 -8.25
N GLY A 247 3.93 -3.36 -9.57
CA GLY A 247 4.14 -4.41 -10.57
C GLY A 247 5.60 -4.89 -10.69
N GLU A 248 6.59 -4.14 -10.21
CA GLU A 248 8.00 -4.51 -10.25
C GLU A 248 8.46 -5.27 -9.00
N LEU A 249 7.64 -5.27 -7.95
CA LEU A 249 8.05 -5.80 -6.66
C LEU A 249 8.04 -7.33 -6.71
N GLU A 250 9.21 -7.88 -6.97
CA GLU A 250 9.51 -9.29 -6.77
C GLU A 250 9.44 -9.55 -5.25
N THR A 251 8.88 -10.70 -4.84
CA THR A 251 9.04 -11.31 -3.50
C THR A 251 8.30 -10.78 -2.25
N LEU A 252 7.78 -9.55 -2.18
CA LEU A 252 7.33 -9.06 -0.87
C LEU A 252 6.05 -9.76 -0.34
N SER A 253 5.99 -10.00 0.98
CA SER A 253 4.87 -10.68 1.64
C SER A 253 3.66 -9.74 1.72
N PHE A 254 2.94 -9.61 0.61
CA PHE A 254 1.78 -8.73 0.55
C PHE A 254 0.66 -9.20 1.49
N ARG A 255 -0.09 -8.22 2.03
CA ARG A 255 -1.24 -8.46 2.91
C ARG A 255 -2.23 -9.45 2.29
N LYS A 256 -2.95 -10.17 3.14
CA LYS A 256 -3.96 -11.14 2.71
C LYS A 256 -5.08 -10.44 1.92
N ASN A 257 -5.41 -11.01 0.75
CA ASN A 257 -6.64 -10.81 -0.01
C ASN A 257 -6.77 -9.56 -0.93
N ASN A 258 -5.67 -8.96 -1.41
CA ASN A 258 -5.76 -8.06 -2.58
C ASN A 258 -5.60 -8.87 -3.88
N TRP A 259 -6.62 -8.81 -4.75
CA TRP A 259 -6.63 -9.51 -6.03
C TRP A 259 -5.55 -9.02 -7.00
N ILE A 260 -5.39 -7.70 -7.18
CA ILE A 260 -4.43 -7.10 -8.13
C ILE A 260 -3.01 -7.50 -7.75
N ILE A 261 -2.65 -7.36 -6.47
CA ILE A 261 -1.32 -7.73 -5.99
C ILE A 261 -1.06 -9.23 -6.09
N SER A 262 -2.08 -10.06 -5.79
CA SER A 262 -1.96 -11.50 -5.96
C SER A 262 -1.73 -11.87 -7.44
N ALA A 263 -2.40 -11.17 -8.35
CA ALA A 263 -2.25 -11.37 -9.78
C ALA A 263 -0.86 -10.93 -10.27
N LEU A 264 -0.42 -9.71 -9.91
CA LEU A 264 0.92 -9.19 -10.23
C LEU A 264 2.03 -10.11 -9.72
N LYS A 265 1.92 -10.58 -8.47
CA LYS A 265 2.87 -11.54 -7.91
C LYS A 265 2.93 -12.83 -8.71
N MET A 266 1.79 -13.32 -9.19
CA MET A 266 1.74 -14.56 -9.96
C MET A 266 2.36 -14.39 -11.35
N LEU A 267 2.13 -13.25 -12.01
CA LEU A 267 2.78 -12.93 -13.27
C LEU A 267 4.29 -12.79 -13.12
N ASN A 268 4.76 -12.08 -12.07
CA ASN A 268 6.19 -11.92 -11.79
C ASN A 268 6.89 -13.25 -11.53
N ASN A 269 6.24 -14.22 -10.87
CA ASN A 269 6.80 -15.56 -10.68
C ASN A 269 7.06 -16.30 -12.00
N GLU A 270 6.27 -16.01 -13.04
CA GLU A 270 6.45 -16.54 -14.40
C GLU A 270 7.25 -15.57 -15.29
N LYS A 271 7.93 -14.58 -14.69
CA LYS A 271 8.74 -13.54 -15.36
C LYS A 271 7.95 -12.68 -16.35
N ILE A 272 6.63 -12.57 -16.17
CA ILE A 272 5.76 -11.71 -16.97
C ILE A 272 5.62 -10.36 -16.25
N LYS A 273 6.15 -9.29 -16.84
CA LYS A 273 6.06 -7.92 -16.32
C LYS A 273 5.00 -7.13 -17.09
N ILE A 274 4.15 -6.41 -16.36
CA ILE A 274 3.10 -5.54 -16.96
C ILE A 274 3.67 -4.19 -17.39
N CYS A 275 4.73 -3.74 -16.73
CA CYS A 275 5.34 -2.44 -16.96
C CYS A 275 6.79 -2.64 -17.43
N ASN A 276 7.18 -1.86 -18.43
CA ASN A 276 8.45 -2.00 -19.15
C ASN A 276 9.55 -1.07 -18.59
N HIS A 277 9.66 -1.02 -17.26
CA HIS A 277 10.61 -0.12 -16.59
C HIS A 277 12.09 -0.43 -16.91
N GLU A 278 12.39 -1.57 -17.53
CA GLU A 278 13.73 -1.92 -18.02
C GLU A 278 14.13 -1.16 -19.31
N ILE A 279 13.15 -0.59 -20.04
CA ILE A 279 13.36 -0.01 -21.38
C ILE A 279 13.02 1.50 -21.43
N LYS A 280 12.06 1.98 -20.62
CA LYS A 280 11.61 3.38 -20.62
C LYS A 280 11.81 4.04 -19.25
N ASP A 281 13.03 4.47 -18.96
CA ASP A 281 13.38 4.93 -17.61
C ASP A 281 13.06 6.42 -17.31
N TYR A 282 12.53 7.21 -18.26
CA TYR A 282 12.59 8.67 -18.10
C TYR A 282 11.28 9.46 -17.88
N LYS A 283 10.08 8.87 -18.02
CA LYS A 283 8.80 9.60 -17.83
C LYS A 283 7.62 8.72 -17.42
N GLU A 284 7.82 7.75 -16.53
CA GLU A 284 6.70 6.89 -16.13
C GLU A 284 5.93 7.47 -14.94
N ASN A 285 4.67 7.82 -15.17
CA ASN A 285 3.70 8.33 -14.19
C ASN A 285 3.40 7.36 -13.03
N HIS A 286 4.14 6.26 -12.89
CA HIS A 286 3.85 5.13 -12.00
C HIS A 286 4.88 4.98 -10.88
N ARG A 287 6.07 5.58 -11.01
CA ARG A 287 7.08 5.67 -9.95
C ARG A 287 7.04 7.05 -9.29
N ILE A 288 7.30 7.09 -7.99
CA ILE A 288 7.39 8.33 -7.21
C ILE A 288 8.82 8.87 -7.37
N GLN A 289 8.94 10.13 -7.75
CA GLN A 289 10.22 10.84 -7.85
C GLN A 289 10.59 11.48 -6.50
N GLY A 290 11.85 11.88 -6.33
CA GLY A 290 12.34 12.58 -5.14
C GLY A 290 13.57 11.95 -4.48
N GLY A 291 13.84 10.67 -4.73
CA GLY A 291 15.09 10.03 -4.33
C GLY A 291 15.55 9.03 -5.37
N LYS A 292 16.82 8.65 -5.30
CA LYS A 292 17.42 7.71 -6.26
C LYS A 292 17.34 6.27 -5.79
N ILE A 293 17.40 6.04 -4.48
CA ILE A 293 17.38 4.67 -3.91
C ILE A 293 16.14 4.52 -3.02
N ASP A 294 15.20 3.68 -3.43
CA ASP A 294 14.10 3.25 -2.57
C ASP A 294 14.66 2.37 -1.44
N LEU A 295 14.29 2.67 -0.19
CA LEU A 295 14.76 1.90 0.97
C LEU A 295 14.40 0.42 0.91
N ILE A 296 13.39 0.04 0.12
CA ILE A 296 13.00 -1.35 -0.05
C ILE A 296 14.09 -2.17 -0.74
N GLU A 297 14.93 -1.56 -1.57
CA GLU A 297 16.08 -2.25 -2.17
C GLU A 297 17.14 -2.66 -1.13
N LEU A 298 17.17 -1.95 0.01
CA LEU A 298 18.10 -2.17 1.10
C LEU A 298 17.51 -3.03 2.23
N LEU A 299 16.20 -3.30 2.20
CA LEU A 299 15.51 -4.04 3.25
C LEU A 299 15.48 -5.53 2.95
N GLU A 300 15.81 -6.34 3.95
CA GLU A 300 15.53 -7.78 3.90
C GLU A 300 14.01 -8.05 3.93
N GLU A 301 13.58 -9.15 3.27
CA GLU A 301 12.16 -9.54 3.20
C GLU A 301 11.48 -9.61 4.58
N LYS A 302 12.22 -10.06 5.61
CA LYS A 302 11.73 -10.22 6.99
C LYS A 302 11.39 -8.88 7.64
N ASP A 303 12.17 -7.85 7.34
CA ASP A 303 12.01 -6.51 7.92
C ASP A 303 11.07 -5.63 7.09
N PHE A 304 10.86 -5.95 5.81
CA PHE A 304 9.97 -5.19 4.95
C PHE A 304 8.57 -5.03 5.59
N ALA A 305 7.89 -6.12 5.92
CA ALA A 305 6.53 -6.08 6.43
C ALA A 305 6.41 -5.32 7.77
N THR A 306 7.41 -5.41 8.64
CA THR A 306 7.42 -4.74 9.94
C THR A 306 7.82 -3.26 9.84
N SER A 307 8.60 -2.91 8.82
CA SER A 307 9.09 -1.53 8.61
C SER A 307 8.02 -0.59 8.05
N ILE A 308 7.04 -1.08 7.27
CA ILE A 308 6.06 -0.26 6.52
C ILE A 308 5.43 0.81 7.38
N GLN A 309 4.85 0.45 8.53
CA GLN A 309 4.14 1.41 9.38
C GLN A 309 5.09 2.47 9.97
N SER A 310 6.29 2.04 10.36
CA SER A 310 7.30 2.94 10.91
C SER A 310 7.82 3.93 9.86
N ARG A 311 8.08 3.43 8.63
CA ARG A 311 8.49 4.23 7.47
C ARG A 311 7.41 5.23 7.08
N LYS A 312 6.15 4.79 6.99
CA LYS A 312 4.99 5.62 6.65
C LYS A 312 4.75 6.74 7.67
N LEU A 313 4.77 6.43 8.96
CA LEU A 313 4.57 7.43 10.02
C LEU A 313 5.65 8.52 10.04
N LYS A 314 6.86 8.18 9.61
CA LYS A 314 8.00 9.12 9.56
C LYS A 314 8.22 9.71 8.19
N ASN A 315 7.32 9.44 7.24
CA ASN A 315 7.47 9.84 5.85
C ASN A 315 8.83 9.45 5.24
N ILE A 316 9.33 8.24 5.52
CA ILE A 316 10.62 7.73 5.04
C ILE A 316 10.36 6.77 3.87
N MET A 317 10.88 7.09 2.69
CA MET A 317 10.70 6.29 1.47
C MET A 317 12.03 5.99 0.78
N PHE A 318 12.93 6.97 0.74
CA PHE A 318 14.21 6.88 0.07
C PHE A 318 15.38 6.86 1.07
N LEU A 319 16.55 6.42 0.63
CA LEU A 319 17.78 6.47 1.43
C LEU A 319 18.12 7.92 1.83
N GLU A 320 17.89 8.85 0.92
CA GLU A 320 18.13 10.27 1.11
C GLU A 320 17.32 10.85 2.29
N ASP A 321 16.18 10.24 2.63
CA ASP A 321 15.36 10.68 3.77
C ASP A 321 16.03 10.40 5.13
N ILE A 322 17.01 9.49 5.19
CA ILE A 322 17.72 9.12 6.43
C ILE A 322 19.15 9.67 6.51
N LEU A 323 19.58 10.43 5.50
CA LEU A 323 20.89 11.09 5.47
C LEU A 323 20.79 12.54 5.95
N GLU A 324 21.90 13.07 6.44
CA GLU A 324 22.08 14.49 6.71
C GLU A 324 22.09 15.31 5.41
N VAL A 325 22.18 16.63 5.54
CA VAL A 325 22.18 17.57 4.40
C VAL A 325 23.38 17.33 3.47
N ASP A 326 24.48 16.83 4.01
CA ASP A 326 25.69 16.49 3.26
C ASP A 326 25.49 15.32 2.28
N GLY A 327 24.43 14.51 2.45
CA GLY A 327 24.17 13.31 1.66
C GLY A 327 25.16 12.17 1.88
N ILE A 328 25.97 12.24 2.95
CA ILE A 328 27.06 11.30 3.24
C ILE A 328 26.92 10.72 4.65
N THR A 329 26.44 11.52 5.59
CA THR A 329 26.33 11.12 6.99
C THR A 329 24.92 10.60 7.29
N LEU A 330 24.83 9.44 7.93
CA LEU A 330 23.55 8.84 8.33
C LEU A 330 23.01 9.48 9.60
N LEU A 331 21.77 10.00 9.56
CA LEU A 331 21.11 10.57 10.73
C LEU A 331 21.01 9.55 11.88
N LYS A 332 21.11 10.04 13.10
CA LYS A 332 20.74 9.23 14.28
C LYS A 332 19.22 9.12 14.32
N TRP A 333 18.70 7.97 14.72
CA TRP A 333 17.26 7.72 14.80
C TRP A 333 16.49 8.80 15.58
N LYS A 334 17.07 9.32 16.67
CA LYS A 334 16.46 10.39 17.47
C LYS A 334 16.40 11.73 16.73
N HIS A 335 17.42 12.04 15.91
CA HIS A 335 17.45 13.25 15.10
C HIS A 335 16.41 13.17 13.99
N LEU A 336 16.34 12.03 13.31
CA LEU A 336 15.30 11.75 12.31
C LEU A 336 13.88 11.92 12.88
N CYS A 337 13.61 11.40 14.09
CA CYS A 337 12.32 11.64 14.75
C CYS A 337 12.06 13.12 14.99
N LYS A 338 13.08 13.89 15.40
CA LYS A 338 12.94 15.31 15.73
C LYS A 338 12.71 16.18 14.49
N GLU A 339 13.40 15.90 13.39
CA GLU A 339 13.18 16.58 12.10
C GLU A 339 11.74 16.40 11.59
N GLN A 340 11.15 15.23 11.83
CA GLN A 340 9.77 14.93 11.45
C GLN A 340 8.73 15.41 12.49
N GLY A 341 9.15 16.15 13.53
CA GLY A 341 8.25 16.63 14.59
C GLY A 341 7.66 15.52 15.48
N LEU A 342 8.28 14.33 15.50
CA LEU A 342 7.80 13.16 16.22
C LEU A 342 8.49 12.96 17.57
N ASN A 343 7.81 12.24 18.46
CA ASN A 343 8.34 11.92 19.78
C ASN A 343 9.61 11.04 19.67
N THR A 344 10.68 11.45 20.35
CA THR A 344 11.96 10.72 20.42
C THR A 344 11.95 9.58 21.44
N LYS A 345 10.86 9.43 22.21
CA LYS A 345 10.68 8.33 23.18
C LYS A 345 10.38 7.03 22.45
N GLY A 346 11.19 6.01 22.69
CA GLY A 346 10.98 4.67 22.16
C GLY A 346 12.29 3.98 21.77
N LYS A 347 12.21 2.67 21.52
CA LYS A 347 13.34 1.89 21.01
C LYS A 347 13.50 2.13 19.51
N MET A 348 14.76 2.18 19.05
CA MET A 348 15.10 2.20 17.63
C MET A 348 14.58 0.93 16.94
N PRO A 349 13.84 1.05 15.83
CA PRO A 349 13.32 -0.10 15.09
C PRO A 349 14.43 -1.00 14.57
N LYS A 350 14.16 -2.30 14.53
CA LYS A 350 15.09 -3.32 14.05
C LYS A 350 15.53 -3.07 12.60
N TRP A 351 14.58 -2.74 11.72
CA TRP A 351 14.87 -2.46 10.31
C TRP A 351 15.89 -1.33 10.14
N PHE A 352 15.81 -0.28 10.97
CA PHE A 352 16.75 0.84 10.90
C PHE A 352 18.14 0.43 11.37
N LYS A 353 18.22 -0.41 12.42
CA LYS A 353 19.51 -0.98 12.88
C LYS A 353 20.16 -1.83 11.78
N ASN A 354 19.36 -2.64 11.10
CA ASN A 354 19.87 -3.53 10.07
C ASN A 354 20.40 -2.74 8.86
N ILE A 355 19.66 -1.71 8.43
CA ILE A 355 20.12 -0.77 7.40
C ILE A 355 21.39 -0.04 7.87
N GLU A 356 21.41 0.45 9.10
CA GLU A 356 22.57 1.12 9.69
C GLU A 356 23.82 0.23 9.65
N SER A 357 23.70 -1.05 10.03
CA SER A 357 24.80 -2.03 9.95
C SER A 357 25.23 -2.34 8.52
N GLN A 358 24.34 -2.23 7.54
CA GLN A 358 24.69 -2.45 6.14
C GLN A 358 25.37 -1.23 5.50
N LEU A 359 24.94 -0.02 5.87
CA LEU A 359 25.35 1.23 5.23
C LEU A 359 26.63 1.84 5.81
N ILE A 360 26.90 1.70 7.12
CA ILE A 360 28.05 2.34 7.75
C ILE A 360 29.35 1.63 7.37
N GLU A 361 30.37 2.43 7.03
CA GLU A 361 31.72 1.95 6.65
C GLU A 361 32.62 1.75 7.89
N ASP A 362 32.44 2.56 8.95
CA ASP A 362 33.26 2.53 10.17
C ASP A 362 32.72 1.57 11.25
N GLU A 363 33.47 0.51 11.55
CA GLU A 363 33.23 -0.36 12.72
C GLU A 363 33.52 0.35 14.07
N THR A 364 34.23 1.48 14.03
CA THR A 364 34.69 2.25 15.21
C THR A 364 33.62 3.16 15.82
N GLY A 365 32.53 3.46 15.07
CA GLY A 365 31.37 4.21 15.54
C GLY A 365 31.57 5.72 15.78
N GLN A 366 32.74 6.28 15.41
CA GLN A 366 33.04 7.71 15.58
C GLN A 366 32.43 8.59 14.49
N VAL A 367 32.32 8.09 13.26
CA VAL A 367 31.71 8.79 12.13
C VAL A 367 30.64 7.91 11.50
N ARG A 368 29.41 8.43 11.35
CA ARG A 368 28.28 7.69 10.75
C ARG A 368 28.29 7.80 9.23
N ARG A 369 29.47 7.67 8.62
CA ARG A 369 29.65 7.82 7.18
C ARG A 369 29.17 6.56 6.45
N ILE A 370 28.36 6.75 5.41
CA ILE A 370 27.90 5.64 4.57
C ILE A 370 29.02 5.17 3.62
N LYS A 371 28.99 3.90 3.21
CA LYS A 371 29.95 3.34 2.26
C LYS A 371 29.96 4.13 0.94
N ASN A 372 31.14 4.21 0.32
CA ASN A 372 31.35 4.94 -0.93
C ASN A 372 30.47 4.47 -2.10
N GLU A 373 29.98 3.22 -2.07
CA GLU A 373 29.02 2.70 -3.08
C GLU A 373 27.67 3.45 -3.09
N PHE A 374 27.31 4.08 -1.98
CA PHE A 374 26.11 4.90 -1.81
C PHE A 374 26.40 6.42 -1.89
N ILE A 375 27.67 6.84 -1.72
CA ILE A 375 28.11 8.24 -1.80
C ILE A 375 28.11 8.73 -3.26
N GLY A 376 27.62 9.94 -3.51
CA GLY A 376 27.65 10.57 -4.84
C GLY A 376 26.42 10.32 -5.71
N ARG A 377 25.41 9.62 -5.18
CA ARG A 377 24.15 9.41 -5.90
C ARG A 377 23.07 10.43 -5.57
N ALA A 378 23.14 11.28 -4.56
CA ALA A 378 22.11 12.31 -4.36
C ALA A 378 22.64 13.52 -3.59
N GLN A 379 22.19 14.71 -4.01
CA GLN A 379 22.25 15.94 -3.22
C GLN A 379 20.83 16.28 -2.79
N LYS A 380 20.61 16.59 -1.52
CA LYS A 380 19.36 17.22 -1.08
C LYS A 380 19.33 18.64 -1.64
N GLU A 381 18.45 18.90 -2.61
CA GLU A 381 18.29 20.24 -3.19
C GLU A 381 17.60 21.21 -2.23
N ASN A 382 16.85 20.71 -1.24
CA ASN A 382 16.06 21.53 -0.33
C ASN A 382 16.70 21.58 1.07
N ILE A 383 17.34 22.72 1.37
CA ILE A 383 17.83 23.07 2.70
C ILE A 383 16.70 23.83 3.42
N HIS A 384 16.01 23.18 4.35
CA HIS A 384 15.09 23.87 5.27
C HIS A 384 15.86 24.41 6.47
N VAL A 385 16.41 25.62 6.34
CA VAL A 385 16.94 26.38 7.48
C VAL A 385 15.80 27.27 7.99
N ASN A 386 15.33 27.00 9.20
CA ASN A 386 14.42 27.90 9.91
C ASN A 386 15.22 29.09 10.42
N TYR A 387 15.21 30.20 9.68
CA TYR A 387 15.79 31.44 10.14
C TYR A 387 14.99 32.00 11.32
N PHE A 388 15.71 32.52 12.32
CA PHE A 388 15.09 33.16 13.47
C PHE A 388 14.44 34.49 13.06
N ASP A 389 13.13 34.60 13.21
CA ASP A 389 12.40 35.88 13.14
C ASP A 389 12.21 36.45 14.55
N GLY A 390 12.78 37.64 14.80
CA GLY A 390 12.69 38.32 16.08
C GLY A 390 11.29 38.83 16.44
N ASP A 391 10.40 38.94 15.45
CA ASP A 391 9.06 39.51 15.63
C ASP A 391 8.01 38.43 15.95
N GLU A 392 8.28 37.15 15.68
CA GLU A 392 7.42 36.01 16.00
C GLU A 392 7.38 35.67 17.51
N LYS A 393 6.23 35.20 17.99
CA LYS A 393 6.09 34.65 19.35
C LYS A 393 6.63 33.23 19.38
N GLN A 394 7.86 33.06 19.87
CA GLN A 394 8.43 31.75 20.14
C GLN A 394 7.96 31.18 21.48
N ASP A 395 7.96 29.85 21.57
CA ASP A 395 7.77 29.12 22.82
C ASP A 395 8.91 29.41 23.80
N LYS A 396 8.58 29.49 25.11
CA LYS A 396 9.47 29.86 26.24
C LYS A 396 10.68 28.91 26.48
N SER A 397 10.98 28.02 25.55
CA SER A 397 12.01 26.98 25.65
C SER A 397 12.73 26.69 24.33
N SER A 398 12.59 27.58 23.34
CA SER A 398 13.28 27.49 22.05
C SER A 398 14.76 27.86 22.22
N ILE A 399 15.65 27.06 21.63
CA ILE A 399 17.09 27.35 21.57
C ILE A 399 17.35 28.15 20.29
N ILE A 400 17.87 29.35 20.46
CA ILE A 400 18.35 30.23 19.39
C ILE A 400 19.86 30.07 19.30
N THR A 401 20.36 29.91 18.09
CA THR A 401 21.80 29.82 17.83
C THR A 401 22.22 30.81 16.75
N TRP A 402 23.33 31.49 16.98
CA TRP A 402 23.96 32.35 15.99
C TRP A 402 25.48 32.22 16.10
N ASN A 403 26.19 32.73 15.10
CA ASN A 403 27.65 32.75 15.12
C ASN A 403 28.14 34.16 14.79
N ASP A 404 29.09 34.65 15.57
CA ASP A 404 29.87 35.84 15.24
C ASP A 404 31.14 35.39 14.51
N GLU A 405 31.64 36.19 13.56
CA GLU A 405 32.80 35.81 12.73
C GLU A 405 34.02 35.44 13.60
N GLY A 406 34.51 34.22 13.43
CA GLY A 406 35.69 33.71 14.16
C GLY A 406 35.40 33.14 15.55
N GLU A 407 34.14 33.10 16.01
CA GLU A 407 33.76 32.53 17.30
C GLU A 407 33.04 31.18 17.14
N TYR A 408 32.87 30.46 18.26
CA TYR A 408 32.05 29.26 18.32
C TYR A 408 30.56 29.65 18.38
N PRO A 409 29.66 28.78 17.87
CA PRO A 409 28.22 29.02 17.90
C PRO A 409 27.73 29.35 19.32
N ILE A 410 26.99 30.45 19.42
CA ILE A 410 26.41 30.93 20.67
C ILE A 410 25.02 30.31 20.80
N PHE A 411 24.72 29.75 21.96
CA PHE A 411 23.44 29.10 22.25
C PHE A 411 22.67 29.91 23.30
N SER A 412 21.40 30.19 23.05
CA SER A 412 20.54 30.93 23.98
C SER A 412 19.14 30.33 24.07
N ILE A 413 18.55 30.26 25.26
CA ILE A 413 17.13 29.94 25.42
C ILE A 413 16.34 31.23 25.46
N ASP A 414 15.40 31.42 24.56
CA ASP A 414 14.56 32.62 24.57
C ASP A 414 13.78 32.77 25.88
N LYS A 415 13.93 33.91 26.56
CA LYS A 415 13.29 34.18 27.85
C LYS A 415 12.17 35.21 27.72
N LYS A 416 12.44 36.34 27.08
CA LYS A 416 11.48 37.45 26.97
C LYS A 416 11.86 38.46 25.89
N ARG A 417 10.88 39.30 25.49
CA ARG A 417 11.14 40.53 24.74
C ARG A 417 11.94 41.52 25.59
N SER A 418 12.88 42.17 24.94
CA SER A 418 13.69 43.23 25.54
C SER A 418 12.90 44.54 25.59
N GLN A 419 13.17 45.38 26.60
CA GLN A 419 12.66 46.75 26.67
C GLN A 419 13.64 47.78 26.07
N SER A 420 14.80 47.32 25.59
CA SER A 420 15.82 48.16 24.97
C SER A 420 15.43 48.55 23.55
N LYS A 421 15.80 49.76 23.13
CA LYS A 421 15.73 50.16 21.70
C LYS A 421 16.75 49.42 20.81
N LYS A 422 17.78 48.82 21.42
CA LYS A 422 18.91 48.19 20.70
C LYS A 422 18.76 46.67 20.49
N TYR A 423 18.04 45.98 21.38
CA TYR A 423 17.89 44.52 21.33
C TYR A 423 16.40 44.18 21.31
N LYS A 424 15.97 43.24 20.47
CA LYS A 424 14.56 42.83 20.36
C LYS A 424 14.14 41.82 21.44
N ARG A 425 15.02 40.86 21.78
CA ARG A 425 14.78 39.80 22.77
C ARG A 425 15.99 39.60 23.68
N ILE A 426 15.76 38.88 24.78
CA ILE A 426 16.77 38.50 25.77
C ILE A 426 16.59 37.01 26.04
N GLY A 427 17.69 36.25 26.00
CA GLY A 427 17.71 34.84 26.31
C GLY A 427 18.71 34.46 27.39
N ILE A 428 18.65 33.22 27.86
CA ILE A 428 19.59 32.63 28.82
C ILE A 428 20.73 32.01 28.04
N HIS A 429 21.96 32.45 28.29
CA HIS A 429 23.15 31.96 27.62
C HIS A 429 23.50 30.52 28.05
N LEU A 430 23.72 29.66 27.07
CA LEU A 430 24.15 28.28 27.24
C LEU A 430 25.58 28.09 26.72
N ILE A 431 26.37 27.30 27.43
CA ILE A 431 27.73 26.91 27.06
C ILE A 431 27.86 25.40 26.90
N LEU A 432 28.76 24.99 26.01
CA LEU A 432 29.10 23.58 25.76
C LEU A 432 29.78 22.96 27.00
N VAL A 433 29.44 21.71 27.30
CA VAL A 433 30.01 20.94 28.41
C VAL A 433 30.97 19.87 27.89
N GLY A 434 32.26 19.98 28.24
CA GLY A 434 33.31 19.00 27.93
C GLY A 434 34.61 19.67 27.48
N ASP A 435 35.74 18.99 27.66
CA ASP A 435 37.07 19.48 27.26
C ASP A 435 37.35 19.27 25.76
N HIS A 436 36.58 18.39 25.10
CA HIS A 436 36.62 18.13 23.66
C HIS A 436 35.18 18.12 23.14
N TYR A 437 34.90 18.93 22.12
CA TYR A 437 33.56 19.03 21.53
C TYR A 437 33.42 18.00 20.42
N ASP A 438 32.59 16.98 20.66
CA ASP A 438 32.17 16.04 19.63
C ASP A 438 31.12 16.72 18.73
N LEU A 439 31.59 17.31 17.64
CA LEU A 439 30.75 17.99 16.64
C LEU A 439 29.77 17.01 15.93
N ASN A 440 29.99 15.69 16.05
CA ASN A 440 29.15 14.64 15.45
C ASN A 440 28.04 14.16 16.42
N ASN A 441 27.91 14.77 17.59
CA ASN A 441 26.89 14.49 18.58
C ASN A 441 26.15 15.77 19.00
N SER A 442 24.90 15.63 19.44
CA SER A 442 24.19 16.77 20.04
C SER A 442 24.95 17.21 21.29
N PRO A 443 25.45 18.46 21.35
CA PRO A 443 26.26 18.88 22.48
C PRO A 443 25.42 18.94 23.75
N ARG A 444 26.04 18.61 24.88
CA ARG A 444 25.45 18.91 26.19
C ARG A 444 25.67 20.38 26.48
N LEU A 445 24.56 21.10 26.69
CA LEU A 445 24.54 22.52 27.03
C LEU A 445 24.24 22.69 28.51
N LYS A 446 24.96 23.60 29.19
CA LYS A 446 24.66 24.05 30.55
C LYS A 446 24.47 25.56 30.57
N GLU A 447 23.69 26.05 31.53
CA GLU A 447 23.54 27.48 31.75
C GLU A 447 24.88 28.12 32.13
N CYS A 448 25.23 29.19 31.43
CA CYS A 448 26.41 29.97 31.71
C CYS A 448 26.23 30.70 33.06
N GLN A 449 27.21 30.55 33.96
CA GLN A 449 27.20 31.17 35.29
C GLN A 449 27.66 32.64 35.28
N GLY A 450 27.85 33.23 34.09
CA GLY A 450 28.32 34.59 33.88
C GLY A 450 29.53 34.63 32.96
N CYS A 451 29.47 35.48 31.93
CA CYS A 451 30.57 35.73 31.00
C CYS A 451 30.58 37.20 30.61
N TYR A 452 31.56 37.61 29.80
CA TYR A 452 31.69 38.99 29.32
C TYR A 452 30.48 39.48 28.49
N ARG A 453 29.69 38.57 27.91
CA ARG A 453 28.46 38.90 27.17
C ARG A 453 27.24 39.13 28.06
N ASN A 454 27.34 38.87 29.37
CA ASN A 454 26.20 38.94 30.28
C ASN A 454 25.67 40.38 30.43
N ILE A 455 24.41 40.60 30.02
CA ILE A 455 23.73 41.91 30.15
C ILE A 455 22.96 42.07 31.47
N SER A 456 22.99 41.08 32.37
CA SER A 456 22.26 41.14 33.65
C SER A 456 22.91 42.12 34.64
N LYS A 457 22.15 43.11 35.11
CA LYS A 457 22.62 44.17 36.02
C LYS A 457 22.41 43.86 37.52
N LYS A 458 21.83 42.71 37.87
CA LYS A 458 21.54 42.32 39.25
C LYS A 458 22.69 41.48 39.83
N LYS A 459 23.44 42.06 40.78
CA LYS A 459 24.40 41.30 41.61
C LYS A 459 23.63 40.23 42.41
N GLY A 460 23.93 38.95 42.17
CA GLY A 460 23.37 37.82 42.92
C GLY A 460 22.50 36.82 42.14
N ASN A 461 22.19 37.07 40.86
CA ASN A 461 21.55 36.08 40.00
C ASN A 461 22.62 35.32 39.19
N ASN A 462 22.71 34.00 39.37
CA ASN A 462 23.62 33.11 38.64
C ASN A 462 23.21 32.87 37.17
N GLU A 463 22.29 33.66 36.63
CA GLU A 463 21.80 33.54 35.25
C GLU A 463 22.54 34.53 34.33
N CYS A 464 23.28 34.00 33.35
CA CYS A 464 23.84 34.80 32.27
C CYS A 464 22.77 35.09 31.21
N LEU A 465 22.46 36.37 30.98
CA LEU A 465 21.52 36.81 29.95
C LEU A 465 22.27 37.42 28.78
N ILE A 466 21.85 37.11 27.55
CA ILE A 466 22.40 37.67 26.30
C ILE A 466 21.30 38.16 25.37
#